data_AF-H3A9N6-F1
#
_entry.id   AF-H3A9N6-F1
#
_cell.length_a   1.000
_cell.length_b   1.000
_cell.length_c   1.000
_cell.angle_alpha   90.00
_cell.angle_beta   90.00
_cell.angle_gamma   90.00
#
_symmetry.space_group_name_H-M   'P 1'
#
loop_
_entity.id
_entity.type
_entity.pdbx_description
1 polymer ?
#
loop_
_entity_poly.entity_id
_entity_poly.type
_entity_poly.pdbx_seq_one_letter_code
_entity_poly.pdbx_strand_id
1 'polypeptide(L)'
;EKSREAVVDGGTAAARKRICAPEHEDIEEAIHHWFVAAREKNIPVSGDLLKSKAEQFARSLDIENFKCSNGWINRHKMRFKTIVGEKASVDYKITSNWLKNYSMRDLYNVDETGLFYQLLSRKTLASSDDNCAGTKRSKQQITLLIGTNMDRSDRMLPLFIGKFGKPRCFKNVNVLPLTYQYNSKAWMMAEIWKEWVKNFDEKMYRQQQKVALFVDNCPTHPKVTGLKAVTVHFLPPSSTTMHLVRKAWEQVT
;
A
#
# COMPACT_ATOMS: atom_id res chain seq x y z
N GLU A 1 34.00 -56.71 -13.20
CA GLU A 1 32.84 -57.08 -12.35
C GLU A 1 32.33 -55.83 -11.64
N LYS A 2 31.14 -55.31 -11.96
CA LYS A 2 29.81 -55.63 -11.36
C LYS A 2 29.89 -55.58 -9.82
N SER A 3 29.22 -54.66 -9.13
CA SER A 3 27.75 -54.55 -8.93
C SER A 3 27.43 -53.16 -8.32
N ARG A 4 26.48 -52.33 -8.77
CA ARG A 4 24.99 -52.36 -8.78
C ARG A 4 24.31 -52.49 -7.40
N GLU A 5 23.28 -51.63 -7.22
CA GLU A 5 22.19 -51.55 -6.21
C GLU A 5 22.47 -50.70 -4.94
N ALA A 6 21.58 -49.81 -4.46
CA ALA A 6 20.20 -49.46 -4.84
C ALA A 6 19.89 -47.99 -4.49
N VAL A 7 19.17 -47.31 -5.38
CA VAL A 7 18.45 -46.07 -5.10
C VAL A 7 17.16 -46.45 -4.39
N VAL A 8 16.97 -46.02 -3.14
CA VAL A 8 15.67 -46.11 -2.46
C VAL A 8 14.96 -44.78 -2.65
N ASP A 9 13.96 -44.83 -3.52
CA ASP A 9 12.93 -43.82 -3.73
C ASP A 9 12.09 -43.70 -2.45
N GLY A 10 12.34 -42.65 -1.68
CA GLY A 10 11.58 -42.29 -0.48
C GLY A 10 10.61 -41.16 -0.80
N GLY A 11 9.63 -41.43 -1.67
CA GLY A 11 8.50 -40.54 -1.91
C GLY A 11 7.82 -40.18 -0.60
N THR A 12 8.09 -38.98 -0.08
CA THR A 12 7.37 -38.44 1.07
C THR A 12 5.97 -38.09 0.58
N ALA A 13 5.04 -39.00 0.87
CA ALA A 13 3.62 -38.79 0.68
C ALA A 13 3.23 -37.41 1.23
N ALA A 14 2.79 -36.53 0.35
CA ALA A 14 2.26 -35.23 0.71
C ALA A 14 1.23 -35.43 1.83
N ALA A 15 1.52 -34.89 3.01
CA ALA A 15 0.66 -34.98 4.17
C ALA A 15 -0.74 -34.50 3.77
N ARG A 16 -1.66 -35.45 3.61
CA ARG A 16 -3.06 -35.20 3.31
C ARG A 16 -3.58 -34.28 4.42
N LYS A 17 -3.90 -33.03 4.08
CA LYS A 17 -4.56 -32.12 5.03
C LYS A 17 -5.88 -32.78 5.40
N ARG A 18 -5.94 -33.37 6.60
CA ARG A 18 -7.18 -33.83 7.20
C ARG A 18 -8.08 -32.61 7.32
N ILE A 19 -9.17 -32.62 6.56
CA ILE A 19 -10.32 -31.77 6.85
C ILE A 19 -10.96 -32.43 8.08
N CYS A 20 -10.53 -32.03 9.27
CA CYS A 20 -11.25 -32.34 10.50
C CYS A 20 -12.52 -31.49 10.50
N ALA A 21 -13.66 -32.13 10.77
CA ALA A 21 -14.90 -31.43 11.06
C ALA A 21 -14.70 -30.43 12.23
N PRO A 22 -15.43 -29.29 12.25
CA PRO A 22 -15.35 -28.36 13.37
C PRO A 22 -15.73 -29.08 14.66
N GLU A 23 -14.81 -29.12 15.64
CA GLU A 23 -15.04 -29.80 16.93
C GLU A 23 -16.15 -29.12 17.75
N HIS A 24 -16.43 -27.83 17.50
CA HIS A 24 -17.43 -27.03 18.22
C HIS A 24 -18.05 -25.94 17.32
N GLU A 25 -19.05 -26.31 16.52
CA GLU A 25 -19.74 -25.40 15.58
C GLU A 25 -20.44 -24.23 16.28
N ASP A 26 -21.01 -24.46 17.46
CA ASP A 26 -21.72 -23.43 18.25
C ASP A 26 -20.79 -22.31 18.73
N ILE A 27 -19.56 -22.66 19.11
CA ILE A 27 -18.52 -21.68 19.50
C ILE A 27 -18.10 -20.86 18.27
N GLU A 28 -17.94 -21.52 17.13
CA GLU A 28 -17.56 -20.91 15.87
C GLU A 28 -18.59 -19.88 15.39
N GLU A 29 -19.89 -20.19 15.48
CA GLU A 29 -20.98 -19.28 15.12
C GLU A 29 -21.06 -18.08 16.07
N ALA A 30 -20.98 -18.30 17.38
CA ALA A 30 -21.03 -17.23 18.39
C ALA A 30 -19.88 -16.22 18.24
N ILE A 31 -18.66 -16.72 17.98
CA ILE A 31 -17.49 -15.87 17.74
C ILE A 31 -17.62 -15.11 16.43
N HIS A 32 -18.17 -15.74 15.38
CA HIS A 32 -18.40 -15.06 14.10
C HIS A 32 -19.40 -13.90 14.26
N HIS A 33 -20.54 -14.11 14.92
CA HIS A 33 -21.50 -13.04 15.18
C HIS A 33 -20.91 -11.91 16.03
N TRP A 34 -20.17 -12.24 17.08
CA TRP A 34 -19.48 -11.24 17.89
C TRP A 34 -18.42 -10.47 17.09
N PHE A 35 -17.65 -11.16 16.25
CA PHE A 35 -16.63 -10.54 15.41
C PHE A 35 -17.27 -9.55 14.42
N VAL A 36 -18.35 -9.94 13.75
CA VAL A 36 -19.09 -9.05 12.83
C VAL A 36 -19.56 -7.81 13.57
N ALA A 37 -20.23 -7.95 14.72
CA ALA A 37 -20.71 -6.82 15.52
C ALA A 37 -19.58 -5.91 16.03
N ALA A 38 -18.43 -6.49 16.42
CA ALA A 38 -17.25 -5.73 16.82
C ALA A 38 -16.66 -4.94 15.63
N ARG A 39 -16.66 -5.54 14.42
CA ARG A 39 -16.18 -4.89 13.20
C ARG A 39 -17.12 -3.81 12.69
N GLU A 40 -18.43 -3.96 12.83
CA GLU A 40 -19.42 -2.89 12.55
C GLU A 40 -19.18 -1.65 13.41
N LYS A 41 -18.78 -1.85 14.66
CA LYS A 41 -18.38 -0.77 15.58
C LYS A 41 -16.94 -0.30 15.40
N ASN A 42 -16.26 -0.75 14.33
CA ASN A 42 -14.85 -0.46 14.02
C ASN A 42 -13.84 -0.86 15.12
N ILE A 43 -14.20 -1.77 16.02
CA ILE A 43 -13.32 -2.20 17.11
C ILE A 43 -12.21 -3.11 16.53
N PRO A 44 -10.92 -2.81 16.78
CA PRO A 44 -9.84 -3.69 16.40
C PRO A 44 -9.88 -4.98 17.22
N VAL A 45 -9.92 -6.12 16.55
CA VAL A 45 -9.93 -7.44 17.19
C VAL A 45 -8.57 -8.10 16.99
N SER A 46 -7.81 -8.26 18.07
CA SER A 46 -6.55 -9.00 18.07
C SER A 46 -6.79 -10.51 18.19
N GLY A 47 -5.79 -11.31 17.84
CA GLY A 47 -5.88 -12.77 17.99
C GLY A 47 -6.10 -13.20 19.43
N ASP A 48 -5.45 -12.55 20.39
CA ASP A 48 -5.61 -12.89 21.81
C ASP A 48 -6.97 -12.45 22.36
N LEU A 49 -7.54 -11.34 21.85
CA LEU A 49 -8.91 -10.95 22.17
C LEU A 49 -9.91 -11.99 21.64
N LEU A 50 -9.67 -12.51 20.43
CA LEU A 50 -10.48 -13.58 19.84
C LEU A 50 -10.41 -14.86 20.68
N LYS A 51 -9.21 -15.27 21.16
CA LYS A 51 -9.04 -16.43 22.06
C LYS A 51 -9.81 -16.25 23.35
N SER A 52 -9.64 -15.10 24.01
CA SER A 52 -10.30 -14.83 25.28
C SER A 52 -11.82 -14.83 25.12
N LYS A 53 -12.34 -14.30 24.00
CA LYS A 53 -13.77 -14.33 23.71
C LYS A 53 -14.26 -15.74 23.40
N ALA A 54 -13.48 -16.55 22.70
CA ALA A 54 -13.79 -17.94 22.42
C ALA A 54 -13.91 -18.78 23.68
N GLU A 55 -12.98 -18.60 24.62
CA GLU A 55 -13.01 -19.27 25.92
C GLU A 55 -14.18 -18.79 26.80
N GLN A 56 -14.58 -17.51 26.70
CA GLN A 56 -15.81 -17.03 27.35
C GLN A 56 -17.06 -17.71 26.79
N PHE A 57 -17.16 -17.86 25.46
CA PHE A 57 -18.30 -18.53 24.85
C PHE A 57 -18.34 -20.03 25.18
N ALA A 58 -17.19 -20.68 25.22
CA ALA A 58 -17.10 -22.08 25.67
C ALA A 58 -17.63 -22.25 27.10
N ARG A 59 -17.28 -21.35 28.02
CA ARG A 59 -17.81 -21.36 29.39
C ARG A 59 -19.32 -21.10 29.44
N SER A 60 -19.85 -20.21 28.61
CA SER A 60 -21.30 -19.95 28.58
C SER A 60 -22.13 -21.07 27.94
N LEU A 61 -21.49 -21.92 27.14
CA LEU A 61 -22.09 -23.09 26.49
C LEU A 61 -21.83 -24.39 27.27
N ASP A 62 -21.27 -24.29 28.49
CA ASP A 62 -20.94 -25.42 29.37
C ASP A 62 -19.96 -26.45 28.75
N ILE A 63 -19.07 -25.97 27.87
CA ILE A 63 -18.04 -26.79 27.23
C ILE A 63 -16.76 -26.74 28.09
N GLU A 64 -16.56 -27.79 28.88
CA GLU A 64 -15.36 -27.95 29.69
C GLU A 64 -14.12 -28.28 28.83
N ASN A 65 -12.95 -27.77 29.22
CA ASN A 65 -11.64 -28.02 28.59
C ASN A 65 -11.41 -27.45 27.18
N PHE A 66 -12.26 -26.55 26.69
CA PHE A 66 -11.97 -25.83 25.45
C PHE A 66 -10.77 -24.87 25.64
N LYS A 67 -9.71 -25.07 24.84
CA LYS A 67 -8.56 -24.17 24.77
C LYS A 67 -8.34 -23.69 23.35
N CYS A 68 -8.47 -22.39 23.14
CA CYS A 68 -8.36 -21.79 21.82
C CYS A 68 -6.89 -21.78 21.35
N SER A 69 -6.48 -22.80 20.58
CA SER A 69 -5.13 -22.88 20.02
C SER A 69 -4.91 -21.94 18.83
N ASN A 70 -3.65 -21.58 18.55
CA ASN A 70 -3.31 -20.83 17.33
C ASN A 70 -3.73 -21.59 16.04
N GLY A 71 -3.71 -22.93 16.08
CA GLY A 71 -4.20 -23.78 14.99
C GLY A 71 -5.71 -23.77 14.82
N TRP A 72 -6.48 -23.48 15.87
CA TRP A 72 -7.93 -23.31 15.80
C TRP A 72 -8.30 -21.98 15.13
N ILE A 73 -7.61 -20.88 15.50
CA ILE A 73 -7.78 -19.56 14.84
C ILE A 73 -7.40 -19.61 13.36
N ASN A 74 -6.28 -20.26 13.02
CA ASN A 74 -5.80 -20.34 11.64
C ASN A 74 -6.71 -21.21 10.73
N ARG A 75 -7.50 -22.12 11.31
CA ARG A 75 -8.51 -22.91 10.59
C ARG A 75 -9.78 -22.12 10.33
N HIS A 76 -10.09 -21.19 11.22
CA HIS A 76 -11.26 -20.33 11.09
C HIS A 76 -11.09 -19.36 9.90
N LYS A 77 -12.14 -19.12 9.12
CA LYS A 77 -12.08 -18.30 7.87
C LYS A 77 -11.82 -16.80 8.11
N MET A 78 -11.51 -16.40 9.33
CA MET A 78 -11.15 -15.03 9.68
C MET A 78 -9.67 -14.78 9.41
N ARG A 79 -9.37 -14.02 8.35
CA ARG A 79 -8.00 -13.60 8.04
C ARG A 79 -7.70 -12.29 8.73
N PHE A 80 -6.58 -12.24 9.46
CA PHE A 80 -6.01 -10.97 9.91
C PHE A 80 -5.76 -10.09 8.69
N LYS A 81 -6.48 -8.98 8.63
CA LYS A 81 -6.21 -7.88 7.70
C LYS A 81 -5.73 -6.71 8.51
N THR A 82 -4.72 -6.02 8.01
CA THR A 82 -4.30 -4.73 8.56
C THR A 82 -5.51 -3.79 8.54
N ILE A 83 -5.93 -3.34 9.72
CA ILE A 83 -6.99 -2.35 9.85
C ILE A 83 -6.42 -1.03 9.33
N VAL A 84 -6.87 -0.62 8.16
CA VAL A 84 -6.68 0.75 7.69
C VAL A 84 -7.72 1.59 8.43
N GLY A 85 -7.33 2.18 9.56
CA GLY A 85 -8.23 2.85 10.53
C GLY A 85 -8.93 4.12 10.02
N GLU A 86 -8.88 4.38 8.72
CA GLU A 86 -8.96 5.73 8.20
C GLU A 86 -10.20 5.98 7.36
N LYS A 87 -10.92 4.93 6.88
CA LYS A 87 -12.09 5.03 5.98
C LYS A 87 -13.18 6.03 6.42
N ALA A 88 -13.28 6.37 7.71
CA ALA A 88 -14.35 7.17 8.29
C ALA A 88 -14.17 8.70 8.18
N SER A 89 -13.00 9.20 7.76
CA SER A 89 -12.64 10.64 7.91
C SER A 89 -12.85 11.52 6.67
N VAL A 90 -13.40 11.03 5.56
CA VAL A 90 -13.51 11.85 4.33
C VAL A 90 -14.90 12.47 4.21
N ASP A 91 -14.91 13.79 4.19
CA ASP A 91 -16.09 14.57 3.83
C ASP A 91 -16.35 14.44 2.32
N TYR A 92 -17.24 13.51 1.98
CA TYR A 92 -17.65 13.22 0.60
C TYR A 92 -18.24 14.45 -0.12
N LYS A 93 -18.77 15.43 0.62
CA LYS A 93 -19.35 16.64 0.00
C LYS A 93 -18.29 17.47 -0.70
N ILE A 94 -17.11 17.64 -0.10
CA ILE A 94 -16.02 18.42 -0.68
C ILE A 94 -15.53 17.77 -1.98
N THR A 95 -15.34 16.45 -1.97
CA THR A 95 -14.90 15.68 -3.14
C THR A 95 -15.95 15.72 -4.26
N SER A 96 -17.24 15.67 -3.91
CA SER A 96 -18.34 15.69 -4.88
C SER A 96 -18.47 17.00 -5.66
N ASN A 97 -18.05 18.13 -5.10
CA ASN A 97 -18.13 19.42 -5.80
C ASN A 97 -17.04 19.56 -6.86
N TRP A 98 -15.84 19.03 -6.63
CA TRP A 98 -14.77 19.08 -7.63
C TRP A 98 -15.08 18.23 -8.87
N LEU A 99 -15.67 17.06 -8.66
CA LEU A 99 -16.04 16.12 -9.72
C LEU A 99 -17.11 16.67 -10.68
N LYS A 100 -17.91 17.66 -10.27
CA LYS A 100 -18.98 18.22 -11.10
C LYS A 100 -18.50 19.18 -12.19
N ASN A 101 -17.33 19.80 -11.99
CA ASN A 101 -16.84 20.87 -12.86
C ASN A 101 -15.88 20.38 -13.94
N TYR A 102 -15.47 19.12 -13.90
CA TYR A 102 -14.46 18.55 -14.79
C TYR A 102 -14.92 17.20 -15.33
N SER A 103 -14.52 16.90 -16.57
CA SER A 103 -14.62 15.54 -17.09
C SER A 103 -13.64 14.61 -16.38
N MET A 104 -13.91 13.30 -16.39
CA MET A 104 -12.97 12.30 -15.87
C MET A 104 -11.59 12.40 -16.52
N ARG A 105 -11.52 12.80 -17.80
CA ARG A 105 -10.25 12.99 -18.51
C ARG A 105 -9.41 14.14 -17.98
N ASP A 106 -10.04 15.11 -17.33
CA ASP A 106 -9.43 16.37 -16.87
C ASP A 106 -9.13 16.36 -15.36
N LEU A 107 -9.43 15.24 -14.68
CA LEU A 107 -9.18 15.04 -13.26
C LEU A 107 -7.92 14.20 -13.09
N TYR A 108 -6.82 14.83 -12.69
CA TYR A 108 -5.52 14.18 -12.49
C TYR A 108 -5.21 14.00 -11.02
N ASN A 109 -4.64 12.86 -10.65
CA ASN A 109 -4.08 12.63 -9.33
C ASN A 109 -2.59 12.31 -9.44
N VAL A 110 -1.78 12.87 -8.54
CA VAL A 110 -0.37 12.55 -8.40
C VAL A 110 -0.02 12.13 -6.98
N ASP A 111 0.98 11.27 -6.85
CA ASP A 111 1.49 10.79 -5.57
C ASP A 111 2.99 10.47 -5.68
N GLU A 112 3.72 10.70 -4.59
CA GLU A 112 5.13 10.34 -4.46
C GLU A 112 5.33 8.94 -3.87
N THR A 113 6.24 8.18 -4.47
CA THR A 113 6.70 6.91 -3.90
C THR A 113 8.22 6.81 -3.87
N GLY A 114 8.75 6.24 -2.78
CA GLY A 114 10.17 5.96 -2.62
C GLY A 114 10.52 4.55 -3.13
N LEU A 115 11.39 4.46 -4.14
CA LEU A 115 11.97 3.21 -4.63
C LEU A 115 13.33 2.97 -3.96
N PHE A 116 13.38 1.99 -3.05
CA PHE A 116 14.61 1.58 -2.35
C PHE A 116 15.29 0.40 -3.06
N TYR A 117 16.18 0.70 -4.01
CA TYR A 117 16.77 -0.31 -4.90
C TYR A 117 17.93 -1.12 -4.28
N GLN A 118 18.44 -0.75 -3.11
CA GLN A 118 19.50 -1.50 -2.39
C GLN A 118 19.05 -2.02 -1.01
N LEU A 119 17.75 -2.05 -0.76
CA LEU A 119 17.23 -2.47 0.54
C LEU A 119 17.21 -4.00 0.65
N LEU A 120 18.24 -4.58 1.29
CA LEU A 120 18.29 -6.02 1.63
C LEU A 120 17.16 -6.41 2.58
N SER A 121 16.67 -7.66 2.54
CA SER A 121 15.64 -8.22 3.45
C SER A 121 15.90 -7.94 4.95
N ARG A 122 14.82 -7.79 5.75
CA ARG A 122 14.93 -7.70 7.22
C ARG A 122 15.16 -9.05 7.90
N LYS A 123 14.84 -10.14 7.21
CA LYS A 123 14.86 -11.50 7.75
C LYS A 123 15.90 -12.31 6.99
N THR A 124 16.73 -13.02 7.73
CA THR A 124 17.60 -14.07 7.22
C THR A 124 17.19 -15.38 7.85
N LEU A 125 17.45 -16.49 7.17
CA LEU A 125 17.48 -17.78 7.84
C LEU A 125 18.74 -17.79 8.72
N ALA A 126 18.58 -18.23 9.96
CA ALA A 126 19.66 -18.26 10.94
C ALA A 126 19.53 -19.52 11.80
N SER A 127 20.67 -20.09 12.15
CA SER A 127 20.75 -21.23 13.08
C SER A 127 20.47 -20.76 14.50
N SER A 128 20.05 -21.68 15.37
CA SER A 128 19.69 -21.38 16.77
C SER A 128 20.79 -20.71 17.57
N ASP A 129 22.06 -20.97 17.22
CA ASP A 129 23.25 -20.44 17.90
C ASP A 129 23.80 -19.16 17.24
N ASP A 130 23.13 -18.66 16.20
CA ASP A 130 23.63 -17.54 15.40
C ASP A 130 23.18 -16.20 15.99
N ASN A 131 24.13 -15.44 16.53
CA ASN A 131 23.93 -14.08 17.00
C ASN A 131 23.78 -13.16 15.78
N CYS A 132 22.60 -13.18 15.15
CA CYS A 132 22.21 -12.47 13.92
C CYS A 132 22.51 -10.95 13.95
N ALA A 133 23.78 -10.57 13.91
CA ALA A 133 24.24 -9.21 13.94
C ALA A 133 24.01 -8.58 12.55
N GLY A 134 22.98 -7.75 12.45
CA GLY A 134 22.60 -7.14 11.18
C GLY A 134 23.61 -6.09 10.71
N THR A 135 23.85 -6.03 9.40
CA THR A 135 24.62 -4.95 8.77
C THR A 135 23.74 -3.70 8.57
N LYS A 136 24.34 -2.50 8.61
CA LYS A 136 23.65 -1.24 8.32
C LYS A 136 23.06 -1.27 6.91
N ARG A 137 21.72 -1.26 6.81
CA ARG A 137 21.02 -1.35 5.52
C ARG A 137 21.31 -0.11 4.66
N SER A 138 21.58 -0.34 3.38
CA SER A 138 21.61 0.74 2.40
C SER A 138 20.21 1.34 2.29
N LYS A 139 20.10 2.63 2.60
CA LYS A 139 18.88 3.43 2.44
C LYS A 139 18.93 4.24 1.14
N GLN A 140 19.66 3.76 0.14
CA GLN A 140 19.67 4.41 -1.17
C GLN A 140 18.26 4.30 -1.78
N GLN A 141 17.71 5.47 -2.11
CA GLN A 141 16.37 5.61 -2.65
C GLN A 141 16.36 6.54 -3.85
N ILE A 142 15.37 6.34 -4.70
CA ILE A 142 14.94 7.29 -5.73
C ILE A 142 13.48 7.61 -5.41
N THR A 143 13.11 8.88 -5.42
CA THR A 143 11.70 9.27 -5.30
C THR A 143 11.10 9.39 -6.69
N LEU A 144 9.91 8.85 -6.88
CA LEU A 144 9.14 8.95 -8.11
C LEU A 144 7.87 9.74 -7.82
N LEU A 145 7.61 10.77 -8.60
CA LEU A 145 6.28 11.38 -8.70
C LEU A 145 5.58 10.75 -9.90
N ILE A 146 4.44 10.12 -9.64
CA ILE A 146 3.62 9.43 -10.63
C ILE A 146 2.21 9.98 -10.62
N GLY A 147 1.53 9.95 -11.75
CA GLY A 147 0.13 10.36 -11.83
C GLY A 147 -0.57 9.91 -13.09
N THR A 148 -1.89 10.02 -13.07
CA THR A 148 -2.76 9.68 -14.19
C THR A 148 -4.09 10.43 -14.05
N ASN A 149 -4.87 10.51 -15.12
CA ASN A 149 -6.23 11.03 -15.09
C ASN A 149 -7.28 9.97 -14.74
N MET A 150 -8.46 10.39 -14.29
CA MET A 150 -9.47 9.53 -13.66
C MET A 150 -9.89 8.36 -14.56
N ASP A 151 -9.97 8.57 -15.88
CA ASP A 151 -10.29 7.51 -16.85
C ASP A 151 -9.08 6.68 -17.32
N ARG A 152 -7.88 7.01 -16.81
CA ARG A 152 -6.59 6.38 -17.08
C ARG A 152 -6.12 6.44 -18.53
N SER A 153 -6.73 7.31 -19.35
CA SER A 153 -6.35 7.54 -20.74
C SER A 153 -5.01 8.27 -20.89
N ASP A 154 -4.64 9.12 -19.94
CA ASP A 154 -3.32 9.75 -19.84
C ASP A 154 -2.59 9.24 -18.59
N ARG A 155 -1.47 8.54 -18.82
CA ARG A 155 -0.50 8.18 -17.77
C ARG A 155 0.66 9.15 -17.87
N MET A 156 0.84 9.94 -16.82
CA MET A 156 1.86 10.98 -16.80
C MET A 156 3.26 10.37 -16.86
N LEU A 157 4.17 11.03 -17.57
CA LEU A 157 5.58 10.66 -17.55
C LEU A 157 6.12 10.84 -16.12
N PRO A 158 6.67 9.78 -15.49
CA PRO A 158 7.15 9.89 -14.12
C PRO A 158 8.31 10.86 -14.00
N LEU A 159 8.32 11.65 -12.93
CA LEU A 159 9.48 12.43 -12.52
C LEU A 159 10.30 11.60 -11.53
N PHE A 160 11.58 11.41 -11.84
CA PHE A 160 12.55 10.73 -10.99
C PHE A 160 13.41 11.75 -10.25
N ILE A 161 13.53 11.59 -8.94
CA ILE A 161 14.36 12.43 -8.08
C ILE A 161 15.43 11.57 -7.44
N GLY A 162 16.68 11.73 -7.89
CA GLY A 162 17.82 11.01 -7.37
C GLY A 162 18.74 11.88 -6.51
N LYS A 163 19.78 11.25 -5.96
CA LYS A 163 20.75 11.91 -5.09
C LYS A 163 21.73 12.83 -5.84
N PHE A 164 22.15 12.42 -7.03
CA PHE A 164 23.25 13.02 -7.77
C PHE A 164 22.74 13.59 -9.08
N GLY A 165 23.14 14.80 -9.46
CA GLY A 165 22.72 15.39 -10.75
C GLY A 165 23.14 14.57 -11.98
N LYS A 166 24.29 13.90 -11.90
CA LYS A 166 24.80 12.98 -12.93
C LYS A 166 25.22 11.66 -12.27
N PRO A 167 24.28 10.72 -12.02
CA PRO A 167 24.63 9.42 -11.48
C PRO A 167 25.51 8.66 -12.48
N ARG A 168 26.35 7.74 -11.97
CA ARG A 168 27.31 6.99 -12.82
C ARG A 168 26.62 6.18 -13.93
N CYS A 169 25.40 5.73 -13.71
CA CYS A 169 24.60 5.03 -14.72
C CYS A 169 24.15 5.91 -15.89
N PHE A 170 24.28 7.24 -15.80
CA PHE A 170 24.01 8.16 -16.91
C PHE A 170 25.27 8.48 -17.72
N LYS A 171 26.41 7.86 -17.40
CA LYS A 171 27.63 8.04 -18.20
C LYS A 171 27.35 7.61 -19.64
N ASN A 172 27.63 8.51 -20.59
CA ASN A 172 27.36 8.33 -22.03
C ASN A 172 25.87 8.25 -22.42
N VAL A 173 24.96 8.67 -21.54
CA VAL A 173 23.54 8.80 -21.86
C VAL A 173 23.26 10.25 -22.22
N ASN A 174 22.99 10.50 -23.50
CA ASN A 174 22.75 11.85 -24.03
C ASN A 174 21.27 12.26 -23.99
N VAL A 175 20.37 11.28 -24.04
CA VAL A 175 18.92 11.50 -24.01
C VAL A 175 18.31 10.52 -23.02
N LEU A 176 17.54 11.04 -22.07
CA LEU A 176 16.76 10.24 -21.13
C LEU A 176 15.30 10.22 -21.58
N PRO A 177 14.64 9.05 -21.65
CA PRO A 177 13.22 8.95 -21.98
C PRO A 177 12.31 9.33 -20.80
N LEU A 178 12.85 10.00 -19.78
CA LEU A 178 12.18 10.33 -18.52
C LEU A 178 12.64 11.69 -18.03
N THR A 179 11.85 12.29 -17.14
CA THR A 179 12.24 13.51 -16.45
C THR A 179 13.05 13.15 -15.20
N TYR A 180 14.26 13.71 -15.09
CA TYR A 180 15.13 13.50 -13.95
C TYR A 180 15.47 14.81 -13.26
N GLN A 181 15.34 14.84 -11.93
CA GLN A 181 15.78 15.91 -11.06
C GLN A 181 16.69 15.34 -9.96
N TYR A 182 17.44 16.21 -9.29
CA TYR A 182 18.32 15.80 -8.21
C TYR A 182 18.19 16.65 -6.96
N ASN A 183 18.38 16.00 -5.82
CA ASN A 183 18.48 16.62 -4.51
C ASN A 183 19.38 15.73 -3.65
N SER A 184 20.22 16.29 -2.77
CA SER A 184 21.14 15.51 -1.93
C SER A 184 20.45 14.46 -1.05
N LYS A 185 19.17 14.68 -0.72
CA LYS A 185 18.31 13.73 0.01
C LYS A 185 17.54 12.76 -0.89
N ALA A 186 17.53 12.97 -2.21
CA ALA A 186 16.70 12.26 -3.19
C ALA A 186 15.20 12.31 -2.87
N TRP A 187 14.74 13.42 -2.26
CA TRP A 187 13.35 13.66 -1.86
C TRP A 187 12.75 14.81 -2.68
N MET A 188 11.42 14.84 -2.79
CA MET A 188 10.69 15.99 -3.32
C MET A 188 11.06 17.26 -2.53
N MET A 189 11.20 18.37 -3.26
CA MET A 189 11.40 19.70 -2.68
C MET A 189 10.43 20.68 -3.30
N ALA A 190 10.09 21.73 -2.56
CA ALA A 190 9.21 22.81 -3.02
C ALA A 190 9.60 23.38 -4.39
N GLU A 191 10.90 23.56 -4.67
CA GLU A 191 11.35 24.10 -5.95
C GLU A 191 11.15 23.11 -7.11
N ILE A 192 11.43 21.83 -6.88
CA ILE A 192 11.18 20.75 -7.86
C ILE A 192 9.68 20.66 -8.15
N TRP A 193 8.84 20.73 -7.11
CA TRP A 193 7.38 20.74 -7.25
C TRP A 193 6.89 21.93 -8.07
N LYS A 194 7.31 23.16 -7.73
CA LYS A 194 6.91 24.39 -8.45
C LYS A 194 7.27 24.31 -9.94
N GLU A 195 8.50 23.89 -10.24
CA GLU A 195 8.97 23.72 -11.62
C GLU A 195 8.14 22.67 -12.36
N TRP A 196 7.91 21.52 -11.73
CA TRP A 196 7.14 20.44 -12.32
C TRP A 196 5.68 20.86 -12.61
N VAL A 197 5.01 21.53 -11.66
CA VAL A 197 3.63 22.03 -11.86
C VAL A 197 3.56 23.06 -12.98
N LYS A 198 4.54 23.97 -13.10
CA LYS A 198 4.60 24.94 -14.19
C LYS A 198 4.77 24.27 -15.55
N ASN A 199 5.66 23.28 -15.65
CA ASN A 199 5.85 22.51 -16.88
C ASN A 199 4.58 21.73 -17.27
N PHE A 200 3.89 21.18 -16.28
CA PHE A 200 2.61 20.50 -16.48
C PHE A 200 1.51 21.47 -16.94
N ASP A 201 1.43 22.67 -16.33
CA ASP A 201 0.51 23.73 -16.74
C ASP A 201 0.75 24.18 -18.17
N GLU A 202 2.01 24.38 -18.56
CA GLU A 202 2.35 24.71 -19.94
C GLU A 202 1.95 23.61 -20.93
N LYS A 203 2.15 22.33 -20.57
CA LYS A 203 1.72 21.19 -21.39
C LYS A 203 0.19 21.25 -21.61
N MET A 204 -0.57 21.38 -20.53
CA MET A 204 -2.04 21.40 -20.57
C MET A 204 -2.57 22.64 -21.30
N TYR A 205 -1.92 23.79 -21.10
CA TYR A 205 -2.25 25.03 -21.81
C TYR A 205 -2.05 24.90 -23.32
N ARG A 206 -0.94 24.30 -23.77
CA ARG A 206 -0.69 24.02 -25.20
C ARG A 206 -1.71 23.04 -25.79
N GLN A 207 -2.22 22.12 -24.97
CA GLN A 207 -3.28 21.19 -25.35
C GLN A 207 -4.68 21.82 -25.30
N GLN A 208 -4.80 23.09 -24.89
CA GLN A 208 -6.08 23.78 -24.66
C GLN A 208 -6.99 23.04 -23.66
N GLN A 209 -6.39 22.31 -22.72
CA GLN A 209 -7.10 21.54 -21.70
C GLN A 209 -7.03 22.25 -20.36
N LYS A 210 -8.17 22.38 -19.68
CA LYS A 210 -8.23 22.86 -18.30
C LYS A 210 -8.44 21.68 -17.38
N VAL A 211 -7.54 21.49 -16.44
CA VAL A 211 -7.50 20.28 -15.60
C VAL A 211 -7.46 20.62 -14.13
N ALA A 212 -7.98 19.70 -13.32
CA ALA A 212 -7.82 19.72 -11.87
C ALA A 212 -6.76 18.68 -11.48
N LEU A 213 -5.74 19.11 -10.73
CA LEU A 213 -4.66 18.27 -10.23
C LEU A 213 -4.80 18.09 -8.73
N PHE A 214 -4.97 16.85 -8.27
CA PHE A 214 -5.04 16.46 -6.87
C PHE A 214 -3.69 15.97 -6.38
N VAL A 215 -3.30 16.45 -5.19
CA VAL A 215 -2.05 16.09 -4.51
C VAL A 215 -2.27 16.13 -3.00
N ASP A 216 -1.48 15.39 -2.24
CA ASP A 216 -1.48 15.47 -0.78
C ASP A 216 -1.09 16.87 -0.28
N ASN A 217 -1.62 17.24 0.90
CA ASN A 217 -1.26 18.49 1.55
C ASN A 217 0.05 18.31 2.34
N CYS A 218 1.16 18.34 1.60
CA CYS A 218 2.51 18.24 2.14
C CYS A 218 3.23 19.60 2.06
N PRO A 219 4.10 19.98 3.02
CA PRO A 219 4.93 21.19 2.92
C PRO A 219 5.80 21.27 1.66
N THR A 220 6.11 20.14 1.03
CA THR A 220 6.83 20.09 -0.25
C THR A 220 5.99 20.52 -1.43
N HIS A 221 4.66 20.66 -1.26
CA HIS A 221 3.71 21.06 -2.30
C HIS A 221 3.13 22.44 -1.96
N PRO A 222 3.97 23.51 -1.96
CA PRO A 222 3.43 24.85 -1.75
C PRO A 222 2.47 25.23 -2.86
N LYS A 223 1.54 26.14 -2.56
CA LYS A 223 0.64 26.73 -3.55
C LYS A 223 1.45 27.38 -4.67
N VAL A 224 1.15 27.01 -5.91
CA VAL A 224 1.75 27.60 -7.12
C VAL A 224 0.74 28.59 -7.71
N THR A 225 1.19 29.80 -8.02
CA THR A 225 0.36 30.88 -8.58
C THR A 225 0.70 31.14 -10.05
N GLY A 226 -0.20 31.80 -10.78
CA GLY A 226 0.02 32.16 -12.19
C GLY A 226 -0.17 31.02 -13.19
N LEU A 227 -0.83 29.94 -12.78
CA LEU A 227 -1.20 28.82 -13.66
C LEU A 227 -2.34 29.22 -14.60
N LYS A 228 -2.30 28.75 -15.85
CA LYS A 228 -3.26 29.11 -16.92
C LYS A 228 -4.30 28.02 -17.17
N ALA A 229 -3.92 26.77 -17.00
CA ALA A 229 -4.68 25.58 -17.38
C ALA A 229 -4.95 24.64 -16.20
N VAL A 230 -4.02 24.56 -15.25
CA VAL A 230 -4.07 23.63 -14.12
C VAL A 230 -4.60 24.34 -12.88
N THR A 231 -5.61 23.73 -12.25
CA THR A 231 -6.06 24.09 -10.90
C THR A 231 -5.59 23.02 -9.92
N VAL A 232 -4.73 23.41 -8.97
CA VAL A 232 -4.19 22.48 -7.96
C VAL A 232 -5.12 22.43 -6.75
N HIS A 233 -5.54 21.21 -6.39
CA HIS A 233 -6.36 20.92 -5.23
C HIS A 233 -5.55 20.08 -4.23
N PHE A 234 -5.44 20.58 -3.00
CA PHE A 234 -4.80 19.87 -1.90
C PHE A 234 -5.82 18.99 -1.20
N LEU A 235 -5.51 17.71 -1.08
CA LEU A 235 -6.31 16.78 -0.31
C LEU A 235 -6.22 17.14 1.18
N PRO A 236 -7.31 17.00 1.98
CA PRO A 236 -7.27 17.25 3.41
C PRO A 236 -6.15 16.46 4.10
N PRO A 237 -5.60 16.94 5.23
CA PRO A 237 -4.44 16.35 5.92
C PRO A 237 -4.61 14.92 6.48
N SER A 238 -5.66 14.19 6.09
CA SER A 238 -5.88 12.80 6.46
C SER A 238 -5.41 11.85 5.35
N SER A 239 -4.56 10.90 5.71
CA SER A 239 -4.15 9.72 4.93
C SER A 239 -5.35 8.93 4.32
N THR A 240 -6.56 9.13 4.88
CA THR A 240 -7.84 8.67 4.32
C THR A 240 -8.14 9.20 2.92
N THR A 241 -7.92 10.48 2.64
CA THR A 241 -8.33 11.09 1.36
C THR A 241 -7.52 10.51 0.20
N MET A 242 -6.22 10.25 0.44
CA MET A 242 -5.35 9.53 -0.48
C MET A 242 -5.85 8.11 -0.76
N HIS A 243 -6.23 7.36 0.29
CA HIS A 243 -6.74 6.00 0.13
C HIS A 243 -8.12 5.94 -0.53
N LEU A 244 -8.97 6.94 -0.33
CA LEU A 244 -10.30 7.02 -0.94
C LEU A 244 -10.29 7.59 -2.35
N VAL A 245 -9.42 8.55 -2.69
CA VAL A 245 -9.18 8.93 -4.08
C VAL A 245 -8.63 7.72 -4.83
N ARG A 246 -7.65 7.02 -4.26
CA ARG A 246 -7.12 5.76 -4.80
C ARG A 246 -8.19 4.66 -4.94
N LYS A 247 -9.11 4.51 -3.98
CA LYS A 247 -10.21 3.54 -4.07
C LYS A 247 -11.34 3.96 -5.00
N ALA A 248 -11.70 5.23 -5.06
CA ALA A 248 -12.62 5.75 -6.06
C ALA A 248 -12.04 5.55 -7.46
N TRP A 249 -10.71 5.69 -7.60
CA TRP A 249 -9.97 5.35 -8.82
C TRP A 249 -10.03 3.85 -9.15
N GLU A 250 -9.94 2.97 -8.15
CA GLU A 250 -10.05 1.51 -8.29
C GLU A 250 -11.50 1.03 -8.52
N GLN A 251 -12.52 1.77 -8.08
CA GLN A 251 -13.95 1.41 -8.22
C GLN A 251 -14.60 1.91 -9.52
N VAL A 252 -13.97 2.86 -10.23
CA VAL A 252 -14.38 3.29 -11.58
C VAL A 252 -13.74 2.41 -12.68
N THR A 253 -12.92 1.41 -12.29
CA THR A 253 -12.57 0.24 -13.12
C THR A 253 -13.46 -0.95 -12.81
#